data_AF-A0A2V8IAM1-F1
#
_entry.id   AF-A0A2V8IAM1-F1
#
_cell.length_a   1.000
_cell.length_b   1.000
_cell.length_c   1.000
_cell.angle_alpha   90.00
_cell.angle_beta   90.00
_cell.angle_gamma   90.00
#
_symmetry.space_group_name_H-M   'P 1'
#
loop_
_entity.id
_entity.type
_entity.pdbx_description
1 polymer ?
#
loop_
_entity_poly.entity_id
_entity_poly.type
_entity_poly.pdbx_seq_one_letter_code
_entity_poly.pdbx_strand_id
1 'polypeptide(L)'
;MAGRRVLLILSLVLALRTTAGAQSLPLMVQISPTANIGVITTTLAATVIDSIPGANTYLLNARALPPAAVASSLGIWFGLCEPVGLPIP
;
A
#
# COMPACT_ATOMS: atom_id res chain seq x y z
N MET A 1 -14.56 -37.34 21.52
CA MET A 1 -14.16 -35.98 21.96
C MET A 1 -13.00 -35.38 21.17
N ALA A 2 -12.01 -36.17 20.70
CA ALA A 2 -10.82 -35.64 20.02
C ALA A 2 -11.09 -35.06 18.60
N GLY A 3 -11.92 -35.71 17.78
CA GLY A 3 -12.18 -35.26 16.40
C GLY A 3 -12.82 -33.87 16.29
N ARG A 4 -13.73 -33.53 17.22
CA ARG A 4 -14.33 -32.18 17.29
C ARG A 4 -13.30 -31.10 17.58
N ARG A 5 -12.28 -31.40 18.40
CA ARG A 5 -11.20 -30.48 18.72
C ARG A 5 -10.27 -30.27 17.53
N VAL A 6 -9.96 -31.34 16.79
CA VAL A 6 -9.14 -31.25 15.57
C VAL A 6 -9.82 -30.41 14.49
N LEU A 7 -11.12 -30.61 14.28
CA LEU A 7 -11.89 -29.80 13.33
C LEU A 7 -11.91 -28.30 13.72
N LEU A 8 -12.07 -27.99 15.01
CA LEU A 8 -12.03 -26.62 15.51
C LEU A 8 -10.66 -25.96 15.30
N ILE A 9 -9.57 -26.70 15.50
CA ILE A 9 -8.21 -26.21 15.28
C ILE A 9 -7.99 -25.94 13.78
N LEU A 10 -8.41 -26.85 12.91
CA LEU A 10 -8.30 -26.68 11.46
C LEU A 10 -9.13 -25.49 10.96
N SER A 11 -10.37 -25.33 11.44
CA SER A 11 -11.21 -24.18 11.09
C SER A 11 -10.62 -22.87 11.60
N LEU A 12 -10.03 -22.88 12.81
CA LEU A 12 -9.38 -21.71 13.37
C LEU A 12 -8.15 -21.32 12.55
N VAL A 13 -7.29 -22.28 12.20
CA VAL A 13 -6.11 -22.03 11.34
C VAL A 13 -6.52 -21.51 9.96
N LEU A 14 -7.59 -22.06 9.37
CA LEU A 14 -8.10 -21.59 8.08
C LEU A 14 -8.66 -20.16 8.18
N ALA A 15 -9.44 -19.87 9.22
CA ALA A 15 -9.97 -18.53 9.48
C ALA A 15 -8.83 -17.50 9.72
N LEU A 16 -7.80 -17.88 10.48
CA LEU A 16 -6.63 -17.01 10.71
C LEU A 16 -5.85 -16.70 9.41
N ARG A 17 -5.78 -17.66 8.49
CA ARG A 17 -5.17 -17.44 7.16
C ARG A 17 -6.00 -16.49 6.29
N THR A 18 -7.33 -16.47 6.46
CA THR A 18 -8.20 -15.52 5.75
C THR A 18 -8.17 -14.11 6.33
N THR A 19 -7.69 -13.93 7.56
CA THR A 19 -7.56 -12.60 8.20
C THR A 19 -6.26 -11.85 7.85
N ALA A 20 -5.52 -12.25 6.81
CA ALA A 20 -4.63 -11.33 6.12
C ALA A 20 -5.48 -10.31 5.33
N GLY A 21 -6.23 -9.50 6.07
CA GLY A 21 -7.00 -8.38 5.53
C GLY A 21 -6.04 -7.48 4.76
N ALA A 22 -6.52 -7.02 3.60
CA ALA A 22 -5.82 -6.11 2.70
C ALA A 22 -4.98 -5.10 3.50
N GLN A 23 -3.67 -5.34 3.56
CA GLN A 23 -2.77 -4.44 4.25
C GLN A 23 -2.73 -3.15 3.44
N SER A 24 -3.49 -2.16 3.87
CA SER A 24 -3.42 -0.79 3.35
C SER A 24 -2.03 -0.26 3.68
N LEU A 25 -1.15 -0.24 2.69
CA LEU A 25 0.18 0.32 2.78
C LEU A 25 0.13 1.75 2.25
N PRO A 26 0.21 2.78 3.12
CA PRO A 26 0.31 4.15 2.66
C PRO A 26 1.67 4.34 1.96
N LEU A 27 1.64 4.74 0.70
CA LEU A 27 2.80 4.98 -0.15
C LEU A 27 2.81 6.45 -0.57
N MET A 28 3.83 7.19 -0.16
CA MET A 28 4.11 8.50 -0.72
C MET A 28 4.86 8.30 -2.04
N VAL A 29 4.26 8.74 -3.14
CA VAL A 29 4.85 8.61 -4.47
C VAL A 29 5.01 9.98 -5.12
N GLN A 30 6.19 10.23 -5.67
CA GLN A 30 6.39 11.33 -6.58
C GLN A 30 6.32 10.79 -8.00
N ILE A 31 5.54 11.44 -8.86
CA ILE A 31 5.35 11.03 -10.25
C ILE A 31 5.96 12.06 -11.19
N SER A 32 6.46 11.62 -12.35
CA SER A 32 6.89 12.57 -13.37
C SER A 32 5.74 13.50 -13.81
N PRO A 33 6.01 14.75 -14.23
CA PRO A 33 4.95 15.68 -14.66
C PRO A 33 4.10 15.18 -15.83
N THR A 34 4.62 14.24 -16.62
CA THR A 34 3.92 13.61 -17.76
C THR A 34 3.22 12.31 -17.39
N ALA A 35 3.42 11.79 -16.17
CA ALA A 35 2.79 10.55 -15.73
C ALA A 35 1.32 10.79 -15.31
N ASN A 36 0.47 9.80 -15.60
CA ASN A 36 -0.95 9.86 -15.28
C ASN A 36 -1.26 9.09 -13.99
N ILE A 37 -1.72 9.80 -12.97
CA ILE A 37 -2.06 9.22 -11.65
C ILE A 37 -3.18 8.17 -11.73
N GLY A 38 -4.11 8.30 -12.68
CA GLY A 38 -5.17 7.31 -12.90
C GLY A 38 -4.63 5.96 -13.40
N VAL A 39 -3.64 5.99 -14.30
CA VAL A 39 -2.97 4.77 -14.78
C VAL A 39 -2.16 4.12 -13.66
N ILE A 40 -1.52 4.93 -12.82
CA ILE A 40 -0.72 4.46 -11.69
C ILE A 40 -1.61 3.76 -10.64
N THR A 41 -2.69 4.42 -10.22
CA THR A 41 -3.62 3.90 -9.20
C THR A 41 -4.33 2.64 -9.66
N THR A 42 -4.74 2.56 -10.92
CA THR A 42 -5.33 1.35 -11.51
C THR A 42 -4.33 0.19 -11.55
N THR A 43 -3.10 0.44 -12.01
CA THR A 43 -2.04 -0.59 -12.09
C THR A 43 -1.64 -1.12 -10.71
N LEU A 44 -1.63 -0.25 -9.70
CA LEU A 44 -1.26 -0.60 -8.32
C LEU A 44 -2.43 -1.15 -7.49
N ALA A 45 -3.64 -1.18 -8.07
CA ALA A 45 -4.89 -1.42 -7.34
C ALA A 45 -4.96 -0.55 -6.06
N ALA A 46 -4.58 0.73 -6.21
CA ALA A 46 -4.42 1.71 -5.15
C ALA A 46 -5.43 2.85 -5.27
N THR A 47 -5.64 3.59 -4.19
CA THR A 47 -6.49 4.79 -4.17
C THR A 47 -5.69 6.01 -3.72
N VAL A 48 -5.96 7.18 -4.29
CA VAL A 48 -5.35 8.44 -3.79
C VAL A 48 -6.01 8.82 -2.47
N ILE A 49 -5.21 8.99 -1.44
CA ILE A 49 -5.63 9.54 -0.13
C ILE A 49 -5.46 11.05 -0.14
N ASP A 50 -4.30 11.54 -0.64
CA ASP A 50 -3.95 12.96 -0.63
C ASP A 50 -2.98 13.32 -1.77
N SER A 51 -2.80 14.60 -2.04
CA SER A 51 -1.87 15.13 -3.04
C SER A 51 -1.30 16.47 -2.63
N ILE A 52 -0.01 16.69 -2.91
CA ILE A 52 0.64 17.99 -2.74
C ILE A 52 0.54 18.78 -4.05
N PRO A 53 -0.25 19.88 -4.10
CA PRO A 53 -0.42 20.67 -5.31
C PRO A 53 0.91 21.22 -5.81
N GLY A 54 1.16 21.10 -7.11
CA GLY A 54 2.38 21.63 -7.75
C GLY A 54 3.67 20.84 -7.54
N ALA A 55 3.66 19.78 -6.73
CA ALA A 55 4.83 18.93 -6.47
C ALA A 55 4.79 17.56 -7.16
N ASN A 56 3.67 17.21 -7.81
CA ASN A 56 3.42 15.89 -8.39
C ASN A 56 3.61 14.74 -7.39
N THR A 57 3.32 15.00 -6.11
CA THR A 57 3.44 14.04 -5.01
C THR A 57 2.06 13.62 -4.53
N TYR A 58 1.83 12.32 -4.43
CA TYR A 58 0.55 11.72 -4.06
C TYR A 58 0.76 10.73 -2.92
N LEU A 59 -0.16 10.75 -1.95
CA LEU A 59 -0.27 9.70 -0.95
C LEU A 59 -1.27 8.67 -1.46
N LEU A 60 -0.79 7.44 -1.68
CA LEU A 60 -1.59 6.33 -2.19
C LEU A 60 -1.84 5.31 -1.09
N ASN A 61 -3.04 4.75 -1.06
CA ASN A 61 -3.33 3.54 -0.32
C ASN A 61 -3.22 2.35 -1.26
N ALA A 62 -2.13 1.58 -1.19
CA ALA A 62 -1.93 0.40 -2.00
C ALA A 62 -2.00 -0.88 -1.15
N ARG A 63 -2.28 -2.02 -1.78
CA ARG A 63 -2.23 -3.33 -1.08
C ARG A 63 -0.82 -3.87 -0.89
N ALA A 64 0.13 -3.41 -1.70
CA ALA A 64 1.51 -3.86 -1.68
C ALA A 64 2.42 -2.80 -2.29
N LEU A 65 3.70 -2.82 -1.90
CA LEU A 65 4.74 -2.06 -2.56
C LEU A 65 5.01 -2.67 -3.94
N PRO A 66 4.91 -1.92 -5.04
CA PRO A 66 5.21 -2.47 -6.35
C PRO A 66 6.70 -2.77 -6.51
N PRO A 67 7.06 -3.76 -7.33
CA PRO A 67 8.46 -4.00 -7.70
C PRO A 67 9.10 -2.76 -8.34
N ALA A 68 10.40 -2.56 -8.11
CA ALA A 68 11.14 -1.41 -8.64
C ALA A 68 10.98 -1.23 -10.16
N ALA A 69 10.98 -2.32 -10.92
CA ALA A 69 10.77 -2.29 -12.37
C ALA A 69 9.39 -1.70 -12.77
N VAL A 70 8.34 -2.05 -12.04
CA VAL A 70 6.98 -1.52 -12.27
C VAL A 70 6.95 -0.05 -11.91
N ALA A 71 7.54 0.34 -10.79
CA ALA A 71 7.61 1.74 -10.37
C ALA A 71 8.38 2.61 -11.38
N SER A 72 9.54 2.15 -11.87
CA SER A 72 10.30 2.88 -12.89
C SER A 72 9.52 3.01 -14.21
N SER A 73 8.81 1.96 -14.63
CA SER A 73 7.99 2.00 -15.86
C SER A 73 6.81 2.96 -15.78
N LEU A 74 6.29 3.18 -14.57
CA LEU A 74 5.19 4.11 -14.28
C LEU A 74 5.68 5.53 -13.99
N GLY A 75 7.00 5.78 -14.03
CA GLY A 75 7.59 7.07 -13.69
C GLY A 75 7.41 7.46 -12.23
N ILE A 76 7.38 6.47 -11.34
CA ILE A 76 7.18 6.62 -9.89
C ILE A 76 8.54 6.61 -9.17
N TRP A 77 8.73 7.57 -8.28
CA TRP A 77 9.81 7.57 -7.29
C TRP A 77 9.22 7.44 -5.88
N PHE A 78 9.75 6.49 -5.11
CA PHE A 78 9.41 6.35 -3.69
C PHE A 78 10.31 7.27 -2.87
N GLY A 79 9.72 8.26 -2.24
CA GLY A 79 10.34 8.94 -1.11
C GLY A 79 10.05 8.14 0.15
N LEU A 80 11.09 7.68 0.87
CA LEU A 80 10.89 7.30 2.26
C LEU A 80 10.50 8.58 3.00
N CYS A 81 9.29 8.63 3.55
CA CYS A 81 8.94 9.70 4.48
C CYS A 81 9.81 9.53 5.72
N GLU A 82 10.90 10.29 5.80
CA GLU A 82 11.57 10.46 7.08
C GLU A 82 10.57 11.14 8.03
N PRO A 83 10.32 10.59 9.22
CA PRO A 83 9.44 11.24 10.18
C PRO A 83 10.06 12.60 10.52
N VAL A 84 9.41 13.67 10.07
CA VAL A 84 9.75 15.02 10.48
C VAL A 84 9.35 15.15 11.95
N GLY A 85 10.34 15.14 12.84
CA GLY A 85 10.13 15.48 14.24
C GLY A 85 9.63 16.92 14.34
N LEU A 86 8.36 17.10 14.72
CA LEU A 86 7.86 18.43 15.02
C LEU A 86 8.58 18.94 16.28
N PRO A 87 9.13 20.16 16.27
CA PRO A 87 9.61 20.77 17.51
C PRO A 87 8.42 20.94 18.44
N ILE A 88 8.43 20.18 19.53
CA ILE A 88 7.45 20.29 20.60
C ILE A 88 7.77 21.58 21.36
N PRO A 89 6.83 22.54 21.50
CA PRO A 89 7.03 23.74 22.32
C PRO A 89 7.13 23.41 23.81
#